data_AF-A0A383AVV5-F1
#
_entry.id   AF-A0A383AVV5-F1
#
_cell.length_a   1.000
_cell.length_b   1.000
_cell.length_c   1.000
_cell.angle_alpha   90.00
_cell.angle_beta   90.00
_cell.angle_gamma   90.00
#
_symmetry.space_group_name_H-M   'P 1'
#
loop_
_entity.id
_entity.type
_entity.pdbx_description
1 polymer ?
#
loop_
_entity_poly.entity_id
_entity_poly.type
_entity_poly.pdbx_seq_one_letter_code
_entity_poly.pdbx_strand_id
1 'polypeptide(L)' 'MKKQKICIIGGNLTGLVTAIALSKLNCQIDLITGSTNQNHKSNRTIAVSENNS' A
#
# COMPACT_ATOMS: atom_id res chain seq x y z
N MET A 1 17.82 -18.56 3.42
CA MET A 1 16.95 -18.46 2.23
C MET A 1 16.91 -17.01 1.76
N LYS A 2 16.85 -16.77 0.45
CA LYS A 2 16.78 -15.40 -0.10
C LYS A 2 15.36 -14.83 0.13
N LYS A 3 15.26 -13.60 0.62
CA LYS A 3 13.95 -12.94 0.80
C LYS A 3 13.29 -12.76 -0.56
N GLN A 4 11.99 -13.05 -0.63
CA GLN A 4 11.22 -12.80 -1.83
C GLN A 4 11.06 -11.30 -2.02
N LYS A 5 11.43 -10.80 -3.21
CA LYS A 5 11.32 -9.39 -3.56
C LYS A 5 10.02 -9.15 -4.32
N ILE A 6 9.20 -8.21 -3.84
CA ILE A 6 7.89 -7.87 -4.38
C ILE A 6 7.90 -6.39 -4.76
N CYS A 7 7.45 -6.07 -5.97
CA CYS A 7 7.27 -4.69 -6.42
C CYS A 7 5.77 -4.36 -6.44
N ILE A 8 5.37 -3.29 -5.78
CA ILE A 8 4.00 -2.80 -5.74
C ILE A 8 3.96 -1.47 -6.49
N ILE A 9 3.03 -1.34 -7.43
CA ILE A 9 2.82 -0.10 -8.21
C ILE A 9 1.48 0.49 -7.80
N GLY A 10 1.51 1.73 -7.30
CA GLY A 10 0.32 2.47 -6.87
C GLY A 10 0.37 2.83 -5.39
N GLY A 11 0.40 4.12 -5.09
CA GLY A 11 0.47 4.70 -3.73
C GLY A 11 -0.89 5.02 -3.10
N ASN A 12 -1.97 4.38 -3.54
CA ASN A 12 -3.29 4.55 -2.93
C ASN A 12 -3.45 3.59 -1.73
N LEU A 13 -4.61 3.67 -1.05
CA LEU A 13 -4.89 2.91 0.17
C LEU A 13 -4.55 1.41 0.05
N THR A 14 -5.02 0.73 -1.00
CA THR A 14 -4.76 -0.71 -1.19
C THR A 14 -3.27 -1.00 -1.35
N GLY A 15 -2.54 -0.25 -2.18
CA GLY A 15 -1.11 -0.48 -2.41
C GLY A 15 -0.29 -0.30 -1.13
N LEU A 16 -0.62 0.71 -0.33
CA LEU A 16 -0.03 0.92 0.99
C LEU A 16 -0.37 -0.21 1.98
N VAL A 17 -1.64 -0.58 2.10
CA VAL A 17 -2.08 -1.67 2.99
C VAL A 17 -1.40 -2.99 2.60
N THR A 18 -1.31 -3.30 1.31
CA THR A 18 -0.61 -4.49 0.81
C THR A 18 0.89 -4.44 1.14
N ALA A 19 1.55 -3.30 0.95
CA ALA A 19 2.96 -3.15 1.31
C ALA A 19 3.19 -3.37 2.82
N ILE A 20 2.31 -2.83 3.67
CA ILE A 20 2.37 -3.01 5.12
C ILE A 20 2.09 -4.46 5.51
N ALA A 21 1.12 -5.12 4.89
CA ALA A 21 0.80 -6.51 5.18
C ALA A 21 1.96 -7.44 4.82
N LEU A 22 2.54 -7.26 3.63
CA LEU A 22 3.65 -8.08 3.15
C LEU A 22 4.97 -7.81 3.91
N SER A 23 5.18 -6.60 4.44
CA SER A 23 6.41 -6.28 5.18
C SER A 23 6.52 -7.09 6.46
N LYS A 24 5.37 -7.45 7.05
CA LYS A 24 5.26 -8.34 8.21
C LYS A 24 5.61 -9.80 7.90
N LEU A 25 5.63 -10.20 6.63
CA LEU A 25 5.92 -11.56 6.16
C LEU A 25 7.38 -11.75 5.71
N ASN A 26 8.29 -10.87 6.15
CA ASN A 26 9.72 -10.92 5.85
C ASN A 26 10.04 -10.84 4.33
N CYS A 27 9.16 -10.22 3.56
CA CYS A 27 9.40 -9.89 2.15
C CYS A 27 10.23 -8.62 2.01
N GLN A 28 11.00 -8.51 0.92
CA GLN A 28 11.60 -7.24 0.51
C GLN A 28 10.62 -6.54 -0.44
N ILE A 29 10.31 -5.27 -0.19
CA ILE A 29 9.24 -4.57 -0.90
C ILE A 29 9.77 -3.29 -1.50
N ASP A 30 9.56 -3.13 -2.81
CA ASP A 30 9.71 -1.87 -3.51
C ASP A 30 8.29 -1.34 -3.78
N LEU A 31 7.95 -0.16 -3.27
CA LEU A 31 6.67 0.50 -3.52
C LEU A 31 6.90 1.72 -4.42
N ILE A 32 6.36 1.69 -5.63
CA ILE A 32 6.44 2.77 -6.61
C ILE A 32 5.12 3.53 -6.56
N THR A 33 5.18 4.79 -6.12
CA THR A 33 4.03 5.70 -6.06
C THR A 33 4.16 6.82 -7.08
N GLY A 34 3.03 7.44 -7.44
CA GLY A 34 3.07 8.74 -8.13
C GLY A 34 3.64 9.84 -7.23
N SER A 35 3.65 11.08 -7.71
CA SER A 35 4.18 12.21 -6.93
C SER A 35 3.42 12.42 -5.63
N THR A 36 4.13 12.39 -4.51
CA THR A 36 3.59 12.50 -3.15
C THR A 36 3.10 13.90 -2.77
N ASN A 37 3.47 14.93 -3.54
CA ASN A 37 3.10 16.33 -3.33
C ASN A 37 1.83 16.75 -4.07
N GLN A 38 0.99 15.81 -4.49
CA GLN A 38 -0.32 16.15 -5.06
C GLN A 38 -1.30 16.43 -3.92
N ASN A 39 -1.89 17.62 -3.92
CA ASN A 39 -3.07 17.91 -3.12
C ASN A 39 -4.23 17.04 -3.65
N HIS A 40 -4.38 15.84 -3.07
CA HIS A 40 -5.46 14.92 -3.40
C HIS A 40 -6.79 15.46 -2.82
N LYS A 41 -7.32 16.55 -3.39
CA LYS A 41 -8.70 16.96 -3.19
C LYS A 41 -9.58 16.02 -3.99
N SER A 42 -10.30 15.15 -3.30
CA SER A 42 -11.26 14.22 -3.87
C SER A 42 -12.56 14.33 -3.09
N ASN A 43 -13.69 14.39 -3.79
CA ASN A 43 -15.02 14.27 -3.17
C ASN A 43 -15.40 12.82 -2.89
N ARG A 44 -14.50 11.86 -3.11
CA ARG A 44 -14.74 10.44 -2.82
C ARG A 44 -14.55 10.18 -1.33
N THR A 45 -15.59 9.71 -0.68
CA THR A 45 -15.54 9.19 0.69
C THR A 45 -15.37 7.68 0.66
N ILE A 46 -14.47 7.14 1.49
CA ILE A 46 -14.29 5.70 1.66
C ILE A 46 -14.65 5.38 3.10
N ALA A 47 -15.62 4.49 3.30
CA ALA A 47 -15.88 3.90 4.61
C ALA A 47 -14.97 2.67 4.78
N VAL A 48 -14.32 2.55 5.92
CA VAL A 48 -13.49 1.40 6.28
C VAL A 48 -14.07 0.81 7.56
N SER A 49 -14.38 -0.48 7.55
CA SER A 49 -14.82 -1.17 8.76
C SER A 49 -13.63 -1.33 9.72
N GLU A 50 -13.90 -1.27 11.02
CA GLU A 50 -12.88 -1.53 12.04
C GLU A 50 -12.28 -2.94 11.88
N ASN A 51 -13.12 -3.89 11.48
CA ASN A 51 -12.73 -5.27 11.28
C ASN A 51 -13.21 -5.79 9.92
N ASN A 52 -12.40 -6.67 9.32
CA ASN A 52 -12.70 -7.42 8.10
C ASN A 52 -12.55 -8.91 8.42
N SER A 53 -13.37 -9.37 9.37
CA SER A 53 -13.39 -10.73 9.90
C SER A 53 -13.37 -11.79 8.80
#